data_AF-A0A928WED6-F1
#
_entry.id   AF-A0A928WED6-F1
#
_cell.length_a   1.000
_cell.length_b   1.000
_cell.length_c   1.000
_cell.angle_alpha   90.00
_cell.angle_beta   90.00
_cell.angle_gamma   90.00
#
_symmetry.space_group_name_H-M   'P 1'
#
loop_
_entity.id
_entity.type
_entity.pdbx_description
1 polymer ?
#
loop_
_entity_poly.entity_id
_entity_poly.type
_entity_poly.pdbx_seq_one_letter_code
_entity_poly.pdbx_strand_id
1 'polypeptide(L)'
;MRRKFTEIAFTPEVKTAQARYGSREMYENFVQQGITEDTLAEKEIEFIRARDSFYLGTVGSNGYPYIQFRGGATGFLKIIDDRTLGFADFKGNRQYISVGNLAESDRVFLFLMDYANRRRLKIWGRATVIDNAPELLSKLIVPDYTAEVERGILIKIAAMSWNCPQHIPIKYSAAEVAAKMAPLEARIAELETKLAELSQ
;
A
#
# COMPACT_ATOMS: atom_id res chain seq x y z
N MET A 1 14.69 -2.89 11.78
CA MET A 1 13.22 -2.94 11.98
C MET A 1 12.79 -1.64 12.68
N ARG A 2 11.56 -1.15 12.51
CA ARG A 2 11.10 0.06 13.22
C ARG A 2 10.53 -0.32 14.59
N ARG A 3 10.87 0.41 15.65
CA ARG A 3 10.49 0.06 17.04
C ARG A 3 8.98 0.17 17.27
N LYS A 4 8.35 1.22 16.77
CA LYS A 4 6.90 1.44 16.82
C LYS A 4 6.10 0.27 16.23
N PHE A 5 6.58 -0.35 15.15
CA PHE A 5 5.99 -1.59 14.65
C PHE A 5 6.03 -2.72 15.68
N THR A 6 7.16 -2.92 16.35
CA THR A 6 7.31 -3.99 17.35
C THR A 6 6.51 -3.73 18.63
N GLU A 7 6.32 -2.46 19.01
CA GLU A 7 5.46 -2.06 20.13
C GLU A 7 4.01 -2.50 19.91
N ILE A 8 3.53 -2.42 18.67
CA ILE A 8 2.17 -2.85 18.29
C ILE A 8 2.12 -4.36 18.05
N ALA A 9 3.08 -4.90 17.29
CA ALA A 9 3.01 -6.26 16.77
C ALA A 9 3.51 -7.34 17.73
N PHE A 10 4.45 -7.05 18.63
CA PHE A 10 5.02 -8.05 19.54
C PHE A 10 4.27 -8.04 20.87
N THR A 11 3.00 -8.45 20.82
CA THR A 11 2.17 -8.68 22.01
C THR A 11 2.78 -9.75 22.92
N PRO A 12 2.34 -9.90 24.17
CA PRO A 12 2.82 -10.96 25.06
C PRO A 12 2.73 -12.36 24.41
N GLU A 13 1.64 -12.66 23.72
CA GLU A 13 1.40 -13.94 23.04
C GLU A 13 2.38 -14.15 21.88
N VAL A 14 2.66 -13.10 21.10
CA VAL A 14 3.65 -13.13 20.03
C VAL A 14 5.06 -13.36 20.59
N LYS A 15 5.41 -12.71 21.70
CA LYS A 15 6.71 -12.92 22.37
C LYS A 15 6.85 -14.35 22.89
N THR A 16 5.79 -14.91 23.47
CA THR A 16 5.73 -16.32 23.88
C THR A 16 5.93 -17.26 22.70
N ALA A 17 5.26 -16.99 21.56
CA ALA A 17 5.46 -17.77 20.35
C ALA A 17 6.90 -17.65 19.82
N GLN A 18 7.48 -16.45 19.80
CA GLN A 18 8.87 -16.25 19.40
C GLN A 18 9.85 -17.02 20.28
N ALA A 19 9.61 -17.09 21.60
CA ALA A 19 10.44 -17.88 22.51
C ALA A 19 10.29 -19.39 22.21
N ARG A 20 9.04 -19.86 22.07
CA ARG A 20 8.73 -21.25 21.73
C ARG A 20 9.38 -21.71 20.43
N TYR A 21 9.42 -20.85 19.42
CA TYR A 21 9.98 -21.16 18.09
C TYR A 21 11.42 -20.63 17.91
N GLY A 22 12.12 -20.23 18.99
CA GLY A 22 13.55 -19.96 18.98
C GLY A 22 13.99 -18.67 18.27
N SER A 23 13.12 -17.66 18.15
CA SER A 23 13.43 -16.39 17.47
C SER A 23 13.43 -15.16 18.39
N ARG A 24 13.13 -15.32 19.68
CA ARG A 24 12.93 -14.22 20.63
C ARG A 24 14.16 -13.32 20.79
N GLU A 25 15.33 -13.92 21.05
CA GLU A 25 16.58 -13.18 21.26
C GLU A 25 16.98 -12.39 20.00
N MET A 26 16.88 -13.02 18.82
CA MET A 26 17.11 -12.36 17.54
C MET A 26 16.22 -11.12 17.36
N TYR A 27 14.91 -11.25 17.61
CA TYR A 27 13.99 -10.13 17.48
C TYR A 27 14.17 -9.06 18.57
N GLU A 28 14.63 -9.44 19.75
CA GLU A 28 14.96 -8.49 20.81
C GLU A 28 16.14 -7.58 20.43
N ASN A 29 17.19 -8.17 19.86
CA ASN A 29 18.32 -7.41 19.32
C ASN A 29 17.88 -6.46 18.19
N PHE A 30 17.00 -6.91 17.29
CA PHE A 30 16.45 -6.06 16.24
C PHE A 30 15.59 -4.89 16.76
N VAL A 31 14.88 -5.08 17.88
CA VAL A 31 14.11 -4.01 18.53
C VAL A 31 15.07 -2.99 19.14
N GLN A 32 16.09 -3.43 19.86
CA GLN A 32 17.09 -2.57 20.49
C GLN A 32 17.85 -1.72 19.46
N GLN A 33 18.15 -2.26 18.28
CA GLN A 33 18.85 -1.56 17.20
C GLN A 33 17.90 -0.82 16.23
N GLY A 34 16.59 -0.91 16.46
CA GLY A 34 15.58 -0.39 15.54
C GLY A 34 15.47 1.14 15.53
N ILE A 35 15.02 1.68 14.39
CA ILE A 35 14.68 3.09 14.23
C ILE A 35 13.49 3.41 15.14
N THR A 36 13.60 4.48 15.94
CA THR A 36 12.61 4.90 16.93
C THR A 36 11.40 5.58 16.32
N GLU A 37 11.60 6.35 15.25
CA GLU A 37 10.56 7.13 14.61
C GLU A 37 9.87 6.38 13.46
N ASP A 38 8.57 6.67 13.31
CA ASP A 38 7.75 6.14 12.24
C ASP A 38 7.30 7.23 11.24
N THR A 39 8.25 8.04 10.79
CA THR A 39 8.08 9.03 9.72
C THR A 39 8.32 8.40 8.34
N LEU A 40 7.65 8.93 7.32
CA LEU A 40 7.86 8.58 5.93
C LEU A 40 9.21 9.15 5.47
N ALA A 41 10.19 8.27 5.24
CA ALA A 41 11.41 8.66 4.56
C ALA A 41 11.21 8.59 3.04
N GLU A 42 12.18 9.11 2.30
CA GLU A 42 12.17 9.15 0.82
C GLU A 42 11.80 7.79 0.20
N LYS A 43 12.39 6.71 0.70
CA LYS A 43 12.09 5.34 0.26
C LYS A 43 10.60 4.97 0.40
N GLU A 44 9.97 5.30 1.52
CA GLU A 44 8.53 5.02 1.71
C GLU A 44 7.68 5.92 0.82
N ILE A 45 8.08 7.19 0.68
CA ILE A 45 7.40 8.18 -0.15
C ILE A 45 7.35 7.73 -1.61
N GLU A 46 8.51 7.37 -2.18
CA GLU A 46 8.62 6.87 -3.54
C GLU A 46 7.80 5.60 -3.75
N PHE A 47 7.89 4.66 -2.81
CA PHE A 47 7.16 3.41 -2.90
C PHE A 47 5.64 3.63 -2.89
N ILE A 48 5.13 4.49 -2.00
CA ILE A 48 3.69 4.78 -1.89
C ILE A 48 3.20 5.50 -3.16
N ARG A 49 3.95 6.50 -3.65
CA ARG A 49 3.60 7.24 -4.87
C ARG A 49 3.54 6.36 -6.11
N ALA A 50 4.33 5.29 -6.16
CA ALA A 50 4.33 4.33 -7.26
C ALA A 50 3.22 3.26 -7.18
N ARG A 51 2.28 3.36 -6.22
CA ARG A 51 1.15 2.43 -6.12
C ARG A 51 -0.10 2.99 -6.76
N ASP A 52 -0.75 2.15 -7.53
CA ASP A 52 -2.10 2.32 -8.08
C ASP A 52 -3.17 1.63 -7.20
N SER A 53 -2.74 0.86 -6.20
CA SER A 53 -3.62 0.08 -5.35
C SER A 53 -3.03 -0.28 -3.98
N PHE A 54 -3.92 -0.55 -3.03
CA PHE A 54 -3.59 -1.13 -1.72
C PHE A 54 -4.80 -1.86 -1.13
N TYR A 55 -4.56 -2.67 -0.10
CA TYR A 55 -5.63 -3.29 0.69
C TYR A 55 -5.79 -2.54 2.01
N LEU A 56 -7.04 -2.19 2.35
CA LEU A 56 -7.42 -1.52 3.57
C LEU A 56 -8.10 -2.51 4.51
N GLY A 57 -7.45 -2.79 5.64
CA GLY A 57 -8.02 -3.48 6.80
C GLY A 57 -8.69 -2.48 7.75
N THR A 58 -9.91 -2.80 8.15
CA THR A 58 -10.70 -2.11 9.19
C THR A 58 -11.25 -3.14 10.16
N VAL A 59 -11.65 -2.71 11.36
CA VAL A 59 -12.30 -3.58 12.35
C VAL A 59 -13.48 -2.84 12.95
N GLY A 60 -14.63 -3.49 13.01
CA GLY A 60 -15.85 -2.95 13.61
C GLY A 60 -16.07 -3.43 15.04
N SER A 61 -17.25 -3.13 15.59
CA SER A 61 -17.63 -3.47 16.97
C SER A 61 -17.66 -4.97 17.28
N ASN A 62 -17.87 -5.83 16.28
CA ASN A 62 -17.87 -7.28 16.45
C ASN A 62 -16.45 -7.90 16.49
N GLY A 63 -15.40 -7.09 16.32
CA GLY A 63 -14.00 -7.52 16.39
C GLY A 63 -13.47 -8.31 15.19
N TYR A 64 -14.31 -8.61 14.18
CA TYR A 64 -13.83 -9.28 12.97
C TYR A 64 -13.13 -8.29 12.04
N PRO A 65 -11.95 -8.64 11.47
CA PRO A 65 -11.29 -7.79 10.50
C PRO A 65 -12.02 -7.85 9.15
N TYR A 66 -12.10 -6.70 8.49
CA TYR A 66 -12.60 -6.57 7.13
C TYR A 66 -11.52 -5.97 6.24
N ILE A 67 -11.24 -6.61 5.10
CA ILE A 67 -10.24 -6.17 4.13
C ILE A 67 -10.95 -5.78 2.83
N GLN A 68 -10.64 -4.58 2.34
CA GLN A 68 -11.16 -4.06 1.09
C GLN A 68 -10.02 -3.63 0.17
N PHE A 69 -10.07 -4.03 -1.09
CA PHE A 69 -9.18 -3.49 -2.13
C PHE A 69 -9.56 -2.04 -2.44
N ARG A 70 -8.56 -1.16 -2.50
CA ARG A 70 -8.66 0.23 -2.92
C ARG A 70 -7.72 0.42 -4.11
N GLY A 71 -8.28 0.83 -5.24
CA GLY A 71 -7.52 1.07 -6.47
C GLY A 71 -7.89 2.42 -7.08
N GLY A 72 -6.95 3.00 -7.81
CA GLY A 72 -7.09 4.27 -8.49
C GLY A 72 -5.92 4.51 -9.44
N ALA A 73 -5.76 5.74 -9.91
CA ALA A 73 -4.55 6.13 -10.64
C ALA A 73 -3.29 5.98 -9.76
N THR A 74 -2.13 5.76 -10.39
CA THR A 74 -0.85 5.73 -9.68
C THR A 74 -0.67 6.97 -8.81
N GLY A 75 -0.38 6.80 -7.53
CA GLY A 75 -0.24 7.88 -6.56
C GLY A 75 -1.57 8.45 -6.04
N PHE A 76 -2.68 7.71 -6.16
CA PHE A 76 -3.95 8.11 -5.55
C PHE A 76 -3.91 8.12 -4.01
N LEU A 77 -3.08 7.27 -3.41
CA LEU A 77 -2.73 7.40 -1.99
C LEU A 77 -1.73 8.55 -1.84
N LYS A 78 -2.26 9.70 -1.43
CA LYS A 78 -1.51 10.93 -1.23
C LYS A 78 -0.71 10.91 0.06
N ILE A 79 0.42 11.60 0.02
CA ILE A 79 1.22 11.92 1.19
C ILE A 79 0.91 13.35 1.56
N ILE A 80 0.28 13.54 2.72
CA ILE A 80 -0.17 14.84 3.21
C ILE A 80 0.96 15.54 3.95
N ASP A 81 1.68 14.78 4.76
CA ASP A 81 2.90 15.18 5.47
C ASP A 81 3.76 13.94 5.77
N ASP A 82 4.80 14.09 6.59
CA ASP A 82 5.74 13.02 6.93
C ASP A 82 5.14 11.89 7.80
N ARG A 83 3.90 12.04 8.29
CA ARG A 83 3.20 11.08 9.15
C ARG A 83 1.75 10.85 8.77
N THR A 84 1.26 11.49 7.72
CA THR A 84 -0.15 11.46 7.32
C THR A 84 -0.29 11.10 5.85
N LEU A 85 -1.10 10.08 5.59
CA LEU A 85 -1.55 9.70 4.25
C LEU A 85 -2.99 10.13 4.04
N GLY A 86 -3.42 10.22 2.80
CA GLY A 86 -4.83 10.45 2.49
C GLY A 86 -5.21 9.90 1.13
N PHE A 87 -6.48 9.54 0.96
CA PHE A 87 -7.00 9.19 -0.36
C PHE A 87 -8.47 9.62 -0.48
N ALA A 88 -8.89 9.91 -1.70
CA ALA A 88 -10.29 10.14 -2.02
C ALA A 88 -11.05 8.80 -2.04
N ASP A 89 -12.17 8.73 -1.34
CA ASP A 89 -13.09 7.61 -1.39
C ASP A 89 -14.22 7.94 -2.37
N PHE A 90 -14.34 7.11 -3.39
CA PHE A 90 -15.25 7.31 -4.50
C PHE A 90 -16.57 6.59 -4.26
N LYS A 91 -17.62 7.09 -4.90
CA LYS A 91 -18.93 6.46 -4.87
C LYS A 91 -18.87 5.04 -5.44
N GLY A 92 -19.05 4.05 -4.56
CA GLY A 92 -18.95 2.63 -4.88
C GLY A 92 -20.29 1.89 -4.77
N ASN A 93 -20.21 0.61 -4.39
CA ASN A 93 -21.36 -0.29 -4.19
C ASN A 93 -22.22 0.04 -2.96
N ARG A 94 -21.89 1.11 -2.21
CA ARG A 94 -22.63 1.61 -1.04
C ARG A 94 -22.80 0.61 0.12
N GLN A 95 -21.90 -0.37 0.26
CA GLN A 95 -21.92 -1.25 1.45
C GLN A 95 -21.49 -0.51 2.72
N TYR A 96 -20.70 0.56 2.60
CA TYR A 96 -20.23 1.41 3.70
C TYR A 96 -19.53 0.69 4.86
N ILE A 97 -19.12 -0.57 4.70
CA ILE A 97 -18.52 -1.40 5.77
C ILE A 97 -17.28 -0.72 6.38
N SER A 98 -16.31 -0.30 5.54
CA SER A 98 -15.11 0.36 6.06
C SER A 98 -15.45 1.64 6.82
N VAL A 99 -16.39 2.45 6.32
CA VAL A 99 -16.76 3.72 6.96
C VAL A 99 -17.50 3.46 8.29
N GLY A 100 -18.44 2.50 8.30
CA GLY A 100 -19.14 2.09 9.51
C GLY A 100 -18.17 1.55 10.56
N ASN A 101 -17.19 0.73 10.16
CA ASN A 101 -16.14 0.25 11.05
C ASN A 101 -15.32 1.42 11.64
N LEU A 102 -15.00 2.43 10.82
CA LEU A 102 -14.23 3.61 11.24
C LEU A 102 -14.98 4.52 12.23
N ALA A 103 -16.31 4.45 12.29
CA ALA A 103 -17.08 5.17 13.30
C ALA A 103 -16.87 4.59 14.71
N GLU A 104 -16.64 3.27 14.81
CA GLU A 104 -16.41 2.56 16.08
C GLU A 104 -14.93 2.46 16.47
N SER A 105 -14.07 2.28 15.47
CA SER A 105 -12.62 2.15 15.67
C SER A 105 -11.88 2.83 14.53
N ASP A 106 -11.11 3.86 14.89
CA ASP A 106 -10.23 4.57 13.96
C ASP A 106 -9.06 3.71 13.45
N ARG A 107 -8.82 2.52 14.01
CA ARG A 107 -7.67 1.68 13.65
C ARG A 107 -7.80 1.12 12.23
N VAL A 108 -6.76 1.34 11.43
CA VAL A 108 -6.63 0.80 10.08
C VAL A 108 -5.32 0.08 9.88
N PHE A 109 -5.33 -0.82 8.90
CA PHE A 109 -4.14 -1.49 8.40
C PHE A 109 -4.08 -1.37 6.88
N LEU A 110 -3.01 -0.78 6.34
CA LEU A 110 -2.78 -0.72 4.91
C LEU A 110 -1.73 -1.74 4.52
N PHE A 111 -2.01 -2.48 3.44
CA PHE A 111 -1.11 -3.44 2.85
C PHE A 111 -0.87 -3.09 1.39
N LEU A 112 0.34 -2.58 1.10
CA LEU A 112 0.74 -2.09 -0.21
C LEU A 112 1.68 -3.11 -0.85
N MET A 113 1.36 -3.52 -2.08
CA MET A 113 2.11 -4.55 -2.82
C MET A 113 2.80 -4.00 -4.05
N ASP A 114 4.01 -4.51 -4.31
CA ASP A 114 4.75 -4.33 -5.55
C ASP A 114 5.27 -5.71 -5.96
N TYR A 115 4.47 -6.41 -6.78
CA TYR A 115 4.77 -7.78 -7.17
C TYR A 115 6.00 -7.87 -8.07
N ALA A 116 6.16 -6.94 -9.02
CA ALA A 116 7.27 -6.92 -9.96
C ALA A 116 8.62 -6.88 -9.23
N ASN A 117 8.72 -6.06 -8.17
CA ASN A 117 9.95 -5.92 -7.38
C ASN A 117 9.95 -6.76 -6.10
N ARG A 118 8.91 -7.57 -5.87
CA ARG A 118 8.73 -8.40 -4.66
C ARG A 118 8.82 -7.59 -3.36
N ARG A 119 8.26 -6.39 -3.36
CA ARG A 119 8.26 -5.50 -2.19
C ARG A 119 6.85 -5.40 -1.61
N ARG A 120 6.77 -5.27 -0.30
CA ARG A 120 5.51 -4.98 0.41
C ARG A 120 5.76 -4.06 1.59
N LEU A 121 4.87 -3.09 1.75
CA LEU A 121 4.86 -2.17 2.88
C LEU A 121 3.56 -2.37 3.65
N LYS A 122 3.69 -2.55 4.97
CA LYS A 122 2.58 -2.63 5.91
C LYS A 122 2.54 -1.36 6.75
N ILE A 123 1.36 -0.79 6.92
CA ILE A 123 1.18 0.44 7.69
C ILE A 123 0.01 0.23 8.65
N TRP A 124 0.26 0.35 9.95
CA TRP A 124 -0.80 0.58 10.92
C TRP A 124 -1.04 2.07 11.03
N GLY A 125 -2.31 2.47 11.11
CA GLY A 125 -2.67 3.87 11.25
C GLY A 125 -3.98 4.08 11.97
N ARG A 126 -4.31 5.35 12.16
CA ARG A 126 -5.60 5.81 12.64
C ARG A 126 -6.24 6.66 11.55
N ALA A 127 -7.42 6.27 11.09
CA ALA A 127 -8.11 6.89 10.00
C ALA A 127 -9.24 7.81 10.48
N THR A 128 -9.47 8.87 9.72
CA THR A 128 -10.57 9.82 9.92
C THR A 128 -11.28 10.02 8.59
N VAL A 129 -12.60 9.88 8.60
CA VAL A 129 -13.47 10.12 7.44
C VAL A 129 -13.80 11.61 7.38
N ILE A 130 -13.72 12.19 6.18
CA ILE A 130 -13.89 13.61 5.92
C ILE A 130 -14.93 13.79 4.82
N ASP A 131 -16.15 14.18 5.16
CA ASP A 131 -17.23 14.34 4.18
C ASP A 131 -17.34 15.77 3.62
N ASN A 132 -17.12 16.81 4.44
CA ASN A 132 -17.42 18.21 4.09
C ASN A 132 -16.19 19.13 4.19
N ALA A 133 -15.08 18.80 3.51
CA ALA A 133 -13.88 19.64 3.52
C ALA A 133 -13.31 19.84 2.09
N PRO A 134 -13.91 20.71 1.27
CA PRO A 134 -13.57 20.86 -0.16
C PRO A 134 -12.09 21.11 -0.43
N GLU A 135 -11.43 21.96 0.37
CA GLU A 135 -9.99 22.26 0.24
C GLU A 135 -9.08 21.07 0.55
N LEU A 136 -9.51 20.17 1.44
CA LEU A 136 -8.76 18.97 1.74
C LEU A 136 -9.04 17.89 0.69
N LEU A 137 -10.30 17.74 0.28
CA LEU A 137 -10.69 16.80 -0.77
C LEU A 137 -9.99 17.10 -2.10
N SER A 138 -9.81 18.37 -2.45
CA SER A 138 -9.08 18.75 -3.67
C SER A 138 -7.62 18.28 -3.66
N LYS A 139 -6.97 18.23 -2.48
CA LYS A 139 -5.61 17.68 -2.33
C LYS A 139 -5.55 16.16 -2.49
N LEU A 140 -6.68 15.48 -2.30
CA LEU A 140 -6.79 14.01 -2.39
C LEU A 140 -7.07 13.51 -3.81
N ILE A 141 -7.47 14.40 -4.71
CA ILE A 141 -7.80 14.06 -6.10
C ILE A 141 -6.52 13.85 -6.91
N VAL A 142 -6.52 12.85 -7.78
CA VAL A 142 -5.53 12.73 -8.86
C VAL A 142 -6.09 13.51 -10.05
N PRO A 143 -5.31 14.41 -10.68
CA PRO A 143 -5.72 15.07 -11.91
C PRO A 143 -6.22 14.05 -12.94
N ASP A 144 -7.28 14.40 -13.68
CA ASP A 144 -7.88 13.58 -14.74
C ASP A 144 -8.53 12.25 -14.31
N TYR A 145 -8.75 12.04 -13.00
CA TYR A 145 -9.52 10.90 -12.52
C TYR A 145 -11.02 11.22 -12.47
N THR A 146 -11.82 10.49 -13.25
CA THR A 146 -13.23 10.83 -13.55
C THR A 146 -14.23 10.42 -12.46
N ALA A 147 -13.80 9.72 -11.41
CA ALA A 147 -14.70 9.23 -10.38
C ALA A 147 -15.15 10.36 -9.43
N GLU A 148 -16.45 10.40 -9.13
CA GLU A 148 -17.03 11.34 -8.15
C GLU A 148 -16.50 11.02 -6.75
N VAL A 149 -15.79 11.99 -6.15
CA VAL A 149 -15.32 11.92 -4.77
C VAL A 149 -16.51 12.12 -3.84
N GLU A 150 -16.80 11.12 -3.02
CA GLU A 150 -17.86 11.19 -2.02
C GLU A 150 -17.33 11.72 -0.69
N ARG A 151 -16.09 11.37 -0.34
CA ARG A 151 -15.42 11.74 0.91
C ARG A 151 -13.91 11.54 0.82
N GLY A 152 -13.19 12.01 1.82
CA GLY A 152 -11.75 11.80 2.00
C GLY A 152 -11.49 10.91 3.20
N ILE A 153 -10.43 10.12 3.14
CA ILE A 153 -9.94 9.36 4.30
C ILE A 153 -8.52 9.81 4.56
N LEU A 154 -8.29 10.41 5.73
CA LEU A 154 -6.95 10.72 6.24
C LEU A 154 -6.49 9.62 7.17
N ILE A 155 -5.21 9.28 7.13
CA ILE A 155 -4.62 8.21 7.92
C ILE A 155 -3.35 8.73 8.57
N LYS A 156 -3.36 8.88 9.90
CA LYS A 156 -2.17 9.14 10.69
C LYS A 156 -1.43 7.83 10.93
N ILE A 157 -0.16 7.78 10.54
CA ILE A 157 0.69 6.59 10.65
C ILE A 157 1.00 6.34 12.12
N ALA A 158 0.72 5.12 12.57
CA ALA A 158 1.06 4.62 13.89
C ALA A 158 2.34 3.78 13.86
N ALA A 159 2.48 2.92 12.83
CA ALA A 159 3.69 2.16 12.61
C ALA A 159 3.85 1.64 11.18
N MET A 160 5.09 1.40 10.74
CA MET A 160 5.38 0.83 9.42
C MET A 160 6.37 -0.33 9.47
N SER A 161 6.23 -1.26 8.52
CA SER A 161 7.11 -2.42 8.41
C SER A 161 7.25 -2.89 6.97
N TRP A 162 8.50 -2.89 6.51
CA TRP A 162 8.94 -3.67 5.35
C TRP A 162 9.18 -5.11 5.76
N ASN A 163 8.77 -6.05 4.91
CA ASN A 163 8.94 -7.48 5.15
C ASN A 163 9.94 -8.12 4.18
N CYS A 164 10.34 -9.37 4.49
CA CYS A 164 11.11 -10.24 3.61
C CYS A 164 10.40 -10.44 2.24
N PRO A 165 11.13 -10.33 1.12
CA PRO A 165 10.60 -10.53 -0.24
C PRO A 165 10.40 -12.01 -0.61
N GLN A 166 10.83 -12.94 0.25
CA GLN A 166 10.71 -14.37 0.02
C GLN A 166 9.25 -14.77 -0.27
N HIS A 167 9.08 -15.68 -1.24
CA HIS A 167 7.80 -16.23 -1.69
C HIS A 167 6.80 -15.24 -2.29
N ILE A 168 7.16 -13.97 -2.52
CA ILE A 168 6.32 -13.06 -3.31
C ILE A 168 6.50 -13.42 -4.80
N PRO A 169 5.44 -13.87 -5.50
CA PRO A 169 5.54 -14.16 -6.93
C PRO A 169 5.75 -12.85 -7.70
N ILE A 170 6.55 -12.93 -8.77
CA ILE A 170 6.65 -11.82 -9.72
C ILE A 170 5.38 -11.80 -10.55
N LYS A 171 4.72 -10.64 -10.59
CA LYS A 171 3.58 -10.36 -11.46
C LYS A 171 3.79 -8.99 -12.10
N TYR A 172 3.39 -8.88 -13.36
CA TYR A 172 3.39 -7.65 -14.12
C TYR A 172 1.95 -7.32 -14.52
N SER A 173 1.63 -6.04 -14.54
CA SER A 173 0.41 -5.52 -15.17
C SER A 173 0.48 -5.69 -16.68
N ALA A 174 -0.68 -5.65 -17.35
CA ALA A 174 -0.74 -5.68 -18.80
C ALA A 174 0.07 -4.54 -19.44
N ALA A 175 0.04 -3.34 -18.83
CA ALA A 175 0.82 -2.19 -19.29
C ALA A 175 2.34 -2.42 -19.20
N GLU A 176 2.82 -2.99 -18.08
CA GLU A 176 4.23 -3.33 -17.93
C GLU A 176 4.68 -4.42 -18.91
N VAL A 177 3.83 -5.42 -19.17
CA VAL A 177 4.10 -6.45 -20.17
C VAL A 177 4.19 -5.81 -21.55
N ALA A 178 3.19 -5.01 -21.96
CA ALA A 178 3.18 -4.33 -23.25
C ALA A 178 4.42 -3.45 -23.43
N ALA A 179 4.81 -2.66 -22.42
CA ALA A 179 6.01 -1.83 -22.47
C ALA A 179 7.31 -2.64 -22.64
N LYS A 180 7.38 -3.83 -22.03
CA LYS A 180 8.53 -4.74 -22.18
C LYS A 180 8.54 -5.46 -23.53
N MET A 181 7.37 -5.73 -24.11
CA MET A 181 7.23 -6.42 -25.39
C MET A 181 7.43 -5.51 -26.60
N ALA A 182 7.04 -4.24 -26.51
CA ALA A 182 7.14 -3.26 -27.59
C ALA A 182 8.50 -3.21 -28.33
N PRO A 183 9.67 -3.18 -27.66
CA PRO A 183 10.96 -3.19 -28.39
C PRO A 183 11.23 -4.51 -29.11
N LEU A 184 10.73 -5.64 -28.58
CA LEU A 184 10.86 -6.94 -29.24
C LEU A 184 9.98 -7.02 -30.48
N GLU A 185 8.74 -6.56 -30.37
CA GLU A 185 7.79 -6.49 -31.49
C GLU A 185 8.32 -5.58 -32.61
N ALA A 186 8.87 -4.42 -32.27
CA ALA A 186 9.50 -3.53 -33.25
C ALA A 186 10.69 -4.20 -33.96
N ARG A 187 11.52 -4.95 -33.22
CA ARG A 187 12.64 -5.68 -33.81
C ARG A 187 12.20 -6.83 -34.71
N ILE A 188 11.14 -7.54 -34.32
CA ILE A 188 10.55 -8.61 -35.14
C ILE A 188 10.08 -8.03 -36.48
N ALA A 189 9.31 -6.94 -36.45
CA ALA A 189 8.84 -6.30 -37.68
C ALA A 189 9.98 -5.82 -38.60
N GLU A 190 11.06 -5.26 -38.02
CA GLU A 190 12.25 -4.87 -38.78
C GLU A 190 12.92 -6.09 -39.46
N LEU A 191 13.05 -7.20 -38.73
CA LEU A 191 13.67 -8.42 -39.24
C LEU A 191 12.81 -9.08 -40.32
N GLU A 192 11.50 -9.12 -40.14
CA GLU A 192 10.55 -9.62 -41.14
C GLU A 192 10.62 -8.82 -42.44
N THR A 193 10.75 -7.49 -42.34
CA THR A 193 10.94 -6.60 -43.50
C THR A 193 12.23 -6.95 -44.24
N LYS A 194 13.36 -7.06 -43.54
CA LYS A 194 14.66 -7.41 -44.14
C LYS A 194 14.67 -8.78 -44.79
N LEU A 195 14.01 -9.76 -44.18
CA LEU A 195 13.89 -11.11 -44.75
C LEU A 195 13.06 -11.11 -46.03
N ALA A 196 11.98 -10.32 -46.08
CA ALA A 196 11.18 -10.17 -47.28
C ALA A 196 11.99 -9.53 -48.43
N GLU A 197 12.80 -8.51 -48.13
CA GLU A 197 13.69 -7.86 -49.11
C GLU A 197 14.77 -8.81 -49.65
N LEU A 198 15.35 -9.67 -48.80
CA LEU A 198 16.37 -10.64 -49.21
C LEU A 198 15.81 -11.84 -49.98
N SER A 199 14.50 -12.08 -49.90
CA SER A 199 13.82 -13.20 -50.55
C SER A 199 13.22 -12.83 -51.92
N GLN A 200 13.39 -11.59 -52.36
CA GLN A 200 13.07 -11.07 -53.70
C GLN A 200 14.29 -11.09 -54.62
#